data_AF-A0A3Q0RPJ6-F1
#
_entry.id   AF-A0A3Q0RPJ6-F1
#
_cell.length_a   1.000
_cell.length_b   1.000
_cell.length_c   1.000
_cell.angle_alpha   90.00
_cell.angle_beta   90.00
_cell.angle_gamma   90.00
#
_symmetry.space_group_name_H-M   'P 1'
#
loop_
_entity.id
_entity.type
_entity.pdbx_description
1 polymer ?
#
loop_
_entity_poly.entity_id
_entity_poly.type
_entity_poly.pdbx_seq_one_letter_code
_entity_poly.pdbx_strand_id
1 'polypeptide(L)'
;ELKSKGKENKQKDKNIHFVECHRAALINRVSETGAILDKLREKDLISDENYDNVRGFKTTRNQMREILKIVTTKKGKDALYEILKGMKSLRPLMSELQGSQ
;
A
#
# COMPACT_ATOMS: atom_id res chain seq x y z
N GLU A 1 -19.03 -13.23 23.42
CA GLU A 1 -17.80 -13.60 22.69
C GLU A 1 -17.26 -12.42 21.89
N LEU A 2 -15.92 -12.31 21.89
CA LEU A 2 -15.03 -11.62 20.96
C LEU A 2 -15.22 -10.10 20.68
N LYS A 3 -14.28 -9.34 21.27
CA LYS A 3 -13.82 -8.00 20.85
C LYS A 3 -13.42 -7.99 19.37
N SER A 4 -13.80 -6.92 18.65
CA SER A 4 -12.84 -6.07 17.92
C SER A 4 -13.51 -4.77 17.48
N LYS A 5 -13.04 -3.67 18.07
CA LYS A 5 -13.45 -2.29 17.75
C LYS A 5 -12.79 -1.86 16.45
N GLY A 6 -13.48 -1.99 15.32
CA GLY A 6 -13.15 -1.26 14.10
C GLY A 6 -13.74 0.15 14.15
N LYS A 7 -13.04 1.08 14.78
CA LYS A 7 -13.40 2.51 14.71
C LYS A 7 -13.01 3.05 13.33
N GLU A 8 -13.86 2.91 12.33
CA GLU A 8 -13.72 3.67 11.07
C GLU A 8 -14.57 4.93 11.15
N ASN A 9 -14.02 5.93 11.84
CA ASN A 9 -14.45 7.31 11.67
C ASN A 9 -13.22 8.06 11.16
N LYS A 10 -13.32 8.73 10.01
CA LYS A 10 -13.07 10.19 9.87
C LYS A 10 -12.80 10.63 8.42
N GLN A 11 -13.70 11.49 7.95
CA GLN A 11 -13.53 12.60 7.00
C GLN A 11 -13.26 12.28 5.52
N LYS A 12 -14.35 12.40 4.73
CA LYS A 12 -14.34 13.03 3.41
C LYS A 12 -13.71 14.43 3.53
N ASP A 13 -12.55 14.66 2.95
CA ASP A 13 -12.13 15.97 2.44
C ASP A 13 -11.02 15.80 1.39
N LYS A 14 -10.95 16.73 0.44
CA LYS A 14 -10.49 16.55 -0.94
C LYS A 14 -8.95 16.52 -1.10
N ASN A 15 -8.28 15.49 -0.57
CA ASN A 15 -6.89 15.22 -0.90
C ASN A 15 -6.69 13.71 -1.12
N ILE A 16 -7.09 13.24 -2.30
CA ILE A 16 -6.82 11.86 -2.70
C ILE A 16 -5.29 11.74 -2.78
N HIS A 17 -4.71 10.99 -1.85
CA HIS A 17 -3.27 10.72 -1.86
C HIS A 17 -2.88 10.04 -3.18
N PHE A 18 -1.69 10.35 -3.70
CA PHE A 18 -1.13 9.76 -4.93
C PHE A 18 -1.35 8.23 -5.02
N VAL A 19 -1.05 7.51 -3.95
CA VAL A 19 -1.20 6.05 -3.84
C VAL A 19 -2.66 5.61 -4.05
N GLU A 20 -3.62 6.40 -3.59
CA GLU A 20 -5.04 6.12 -3.71
C GLU A 20 -5.60 6.51 -5.08
N CYS A 21 -5.07 7.58 -5.68
CA CYS A 21 -5.38 7.98 -7.05
C CYS A 21 -4.90 6.92 -8.06
N HIS A 22 -3.66 6.43 -7.89
CA HIS A 22 -3.04 5.46 -8.79
C HIS A 22 -3.18 4.01 -8.32
N ARG A 23 -4.15 3.71 -7.44
CA ARG A 23 -4.32 2.40 -6.82
C ARG A 23 -4.36 1.27 -7.85
N ALA A 24 -5.11 1.46 -8.94
CA ALA A 24 -5.25 0.47 -10.01
C ALA A 24 -3.95 0.25 -10.81
N ALA A 25 -3.20 1.32 -11.07
CA ALA A 25 -1.93 1.24 -11.77
C ALA A 25 -0.88 0.54 -10.90
N LEU A 26 -0.83 0.87 -9.61
CA LEU A 26 0.03 0.20 -8.64
C LEU A 26 -0.29 -1.29 -8.57
N ILE A 27 -1.57 -1.68 -8.43
CA ILE A 27 -1.97 -3.10 -8.37
C ILE A 27 -1.56 -3.89 -9.62
N ASN A 28 -1.66 -3.29 -10.81
CA ASN A 28 -1.37 -4.00 -12.05
C ASN A 28 0.11 -4.02 -12.43
N ARG A 29 0.85 -2.94 -12.13
CA ARG A 29 2.25 -2.81 -12.55
C ARG A 29 3.26 -3.16 -11.45
N VAL A 30 2.90 -3.03 -10.18
CA VAL A 30 3.77 -3.42 -9.07
C VAL A 30 3.73 -4.93 -8.88
N SER A 31 4.82 -5.58 -9.29
CA SER A 31 5.01 -7.02 -9.06
C SER A 31 5.80 -7.31 -7.79
N GLU A 32 6.61 -6.35 -7.31
CA GLU A 32 7.52 -6.52 -6.16
C GLU A 32 6.83 -6.33 -4.80
N THR A 33 5.65 -6.91 -4.63
CA THR A 33 4.86 -6.77 -3.41
C THR A 33 5.52 -7.37 -2.18
N GLY A 34 6.33 -8.42 -2.31
CA GLY A 34 7.08 -9.00 -1.20
C GLY A 34 8.05 -7.99 -0.58
N ALA A 35 8.84 -7.30 -1.39
CA ALA A 35 9.78 -6.28 -0.92
C ALA A 35 9.06 -5.05 -0.32
N ILE A 36 7.91 -4.68 -0.87
CA ILE A 36 7.07 -3.61 -0.32
C ILE A 36 6.53 -4.00 1.04
N LEU A 37 6.01 -5.22 1.16
CA LEU A 37 5.43 -5.75 2.37
C LEU A 37 6.46 -5.84 3.50
N ASP A 38 7.67 -6.30 3.18
CA ASP A 38 8.79 -6.37 4.13
C ASP A 38 9.12 -4.99 4.70
N LYS A 39 9.30 -3.99 3.83
CA LYS A 39 9.55 -2.60 4.25
C LYS A 39 8.39 -1.98 5.03
N LEU A 40 7.15 -2.36 4.74
CA LEU A 40 5.99 -1.90 5.52
C LEU A 40 6.01 -2.49 6.93
N ARG A 41 6.40 -3.77 7.07
CA ARG A 41 6.58 -4.43 8.37
C ARG A 41 7.74 -3.85 9.15
N GLU A 42 8.89 -3.59 8.51
CA GLU A 42 10.04 -2.91 9.14
C GLU A 42 9.68 -1.52 9.69
N LYS A 43 8.72 -0.83 9.06
CA LYS A 43 8.23 0.48 9.50
C LYS A 43 7.11 0.41 10.54
N ASP A 44 6.75 -0.79 11.02
CA ASP A 44 5.66 -1.03 11.97
C ASP A 44 4.31 -0.47 11.47
N LEU A 45 4.08 -0.53 10.16
CA LEU A 45 2.84 -0.04 9.53
C LEU A 45 1.79 -1.12 9.37
N ILE A 46 2.21 -2.38 9.46
CA ILE A 46 1.36 -3.56 9.37
C ILE A 46 1.73 -4.52 10.50
N SER A 47 0.74 -5.20 11.06
CA SER A 47 0.95 -6.27 12.03
C SER A 47 1.39 -7.57 11.35
N ASP A 48 1.99 -8.49 12.12
CA ASP A 48 2.36 -9.83 11.65
C ASP A 48 1.19 -10.61 11.04
N GLU A 49 -0.01 -10.49 11.61
CA GLU A 49 -1.21 -11.12 11.06
C GLU A 49 -1.53 -10.60 9.65
N ASN A 50 -1.47 -9.28 9.46
CA ASN A 50 -1.68 -8.64 8.17
C ASN A 50 -0.58 -9.03 7.17
N TYR A 51 0.66 -9.14 7.63
CA TYR A 51 1.78 -9.61 6.82
C TYR A 51 1.53 -11.04 6.31
N ASP A 52 1.16 -11.97 7.20
CA ASP A 52 0.92 -13.36 6.83
C ASP A 52 -0.29 -13.51 5.90
N ASN A 53 -1.37 -12.77 6.19
CA ASN A 53 -2.55 -12.68 5.32
C ASN A 53 -2.18 -12.23 3.90
N VAL A 54 -1.36 -11.18 3.77
CA VAL A 54 -0.90 -10.72 2.45
C VAL A 54 -0.01 -11.79 1.80
N ARG A 55 0.92 -12.38 2.55
CA ARG A 55 1.83 -13.41 2.03
C ARG A 55 1.09 -14.67 1.55
N GLY A 56 -0.07 -14.98 2.14
CA GLY A 56 -0.94 -16.08 1.74
C GLY A 56 -1.61 -15.93 0.37
N PHE A 57 -1.65 -14.74 -0.23
CA PHE A 57 -2.23 -14.58 -1.57
C PHE A 57 -1.33 -15.17 -2.66
N LYS A 58 -1.93 -15.93 -3.59
CA LYS A 58 -1.23 -16.54 -4.74
C LYS A 58 -0.67 -15.55 -5.76
N THR A 59 -1.21 -14.33 -5.86
CA THR A 59 -0.84 -13.38 -6.92
C THR A 59 -0.43 -12.04 -6.35
N THR A 60 0.63 -11.47 -6.92
CA THR A 60 1.17 -10.16 -6.54
C THR A 60 0.13 -9.04 -6.64
N ARG A 61 -0.78 -9.11 -7.62
CA ARG A 61 -1.90 -8.13 -7.72
C ARG A 61 -2.83 -8.19 -6.52
N ASN A 62 -3.19 -9.39 -6.06
CA ASN A 62 -4.04 -9.55 -4.87
C ASN A 62 -3.30 -9.07 -3.61
N GLN A 63 -2.00 -9.36 -3.52
CA GLN A 63 -1.14 -8.87 -2.44
C GLN A 63 -1.13 -7.34 -2.39
N MET A 64 -0.88 -6.67 -3.53
CA MET A 64 -0.83 -5.21 -3.60
C MET A 64 -2.18 -4.58 -3.25
N ARG A 65 -3.27 -5.18 -3.72
CA ARG A 65 -4.62 -4.69 -3.41
C ARG A 65 -4.88 -4.69 -1.90
N GLU A 66 -4.45 -5.75 -1.22
CA GLU A 66 -4.63 -5.87 0.22
C GLU A 66 -3.69 -4.95 0.99
N ILE A 67 -2.42 -4.82 0.57
CA ILE A 67 -1.50 -3.80 1.12
C ILE A 67 -2.15 -2.43 1.10
N LEU A 68 -2.71 -2.02 -0.05
CA LEU A 68 -3.39 -0.72 -0.19
C LEU A 68 -4.67 -0.61 0.65
N LYS A 69 -5.28 -1.74 1.03
CA LYS A 69 -6.47 -1.76 1.91
C LYS A 69 -6.07 -1.65 3.38
N ILE A 70 -4.95 -2.24 3.77
CA ILE A 70 -4.41 -2.19 5.14
C ILE A 70 -3.84 -0.79 5.41
N VAL A 71 -3.17 -0.21 4.42
CA VAL A 71 -2.49 1.08 4.49
C VAL A 71 -3.49 2.22 4.27
N THR A 72 -4.41 2.42 5.21
CA THR A 72 -5.44 3.49 5.15
C THR A 72 -4.95 4.80 5.77
N THR A 73 -3.96 4.75 6.65
CA THR A 73 -3.45 5.91 7.37
C THR A 73 -2.56 6.78 6.48
N LYS A 74 -2.58 8.10 6.70
CA LYS A 74 -1.70 9.04 5.98
C LYS A 74 -0.23 8.63 6.05
N LYS A 75 0.26 8.29 7.26
CA LYS A 75 1.64 7.80 7.49
C LYS A 75 1.95 6.56 6.67
N GLY A 76 1.00 5.63 6.59
CA GLY A 76 1.14 4.43 5.78
C GLY A 76 1.24 4.75 4.28
N LYS A 77 0.35 5.62 3.77
CA LYS A 77 0.35 6.03 2.36
C LYS A 77 1.67 6.73 1.99
N ASP A 78 2.17 7.60 2.86
CA ASP A 78 3.47 8.27 2.70
C ASP A 78 4.62 7.28 2.65
N ALA A 79 4.67 6.34 3.60
CA ALA A 79 5.71 5.32 3.63
C ALA A 79 5.65 4.39 2.42
N LEU A 80 4.45 4.01 1.96
CA LEU A 80 4.29 3.22 0.74
C LEU A 80 4.80 3.99 -0.48
N TYR A 81 4.49 5.28 -0.58
CA TYR A 81 5.03 6.13 -1.63
C TYR A 81 6.57 6.19 -1.61
N GLU A 82 7.17 6.40 -0.45
CA GLU A 82 8.63 6.43 -0.28
C GLU A 82 9.29 5.08 -0.64
N ILE A 83 8.65 3.97 -0.28
CA ILE A 83 9.10 2.62 -0.67
C ILE A 83 9.08 2.48 -2.19
N LEU A 84 7.96 2.81 -2.83
CA LEU A 84 7.80 2.72 -4.29
C LEU A 84 8.83 3.60 -5.01
N LYS A 85 9.08 4.81 -4.52
CA LYS A 85 10.06 5.75 -5.06
C LYS A 85 11.51 5.26 -4.89
N GLY A 86 11.80 4.59 -3.77
CA GLY A 86 13.12 4.00 -3.49
C GLY A 86 13.43 2.75 -4.32
N MET A 87 12.44 2.11 -4.94
CA MET A 87 12.64 0.89 -5.72
C MET A 87 13.05 1.22 -7.17
N LYS A 88 14.24 0.78 -7.57
CA LYS A 88 14.78 1.06 -8.91
C LYS A 88 13.87 0.56 -10.02
N SER A 89 13.25 -0.60 -9.84
CA SER A 89 12.30 -1.23 -10.78
C SER A 89 11.02 -0.41 -10.99
N LEU A 90 10.63 0.35 -9.97
CA LEU A 90 9.39 1.14 -9.96
C LEU A 90 9.63 2.61 -10.30
N ARG A 91 10.88 3.09 -10.35
CA ARG A 91 11.21 4.46 -10.79
C ARG A 91 10.52 4.90 -12.08
N PRO A 92 10.53 4.12 -13.20
CA PRO A 92 9.83 4.53 -14.41
C PRO A 92 8.32 4.63 -14.20
N LEU A 93 7.74 3.69 -13.45
CA LEU A 93 6.32 3.73 -13.09
C LEU A 93 5.99 4.98 -12.26
N MET A 94 6.78 5.27 -11.22
CA MET A 94 6.56 6.43 -10.37
C MET A 94 6.68 7.73 -11.16
N SER A 95 7.64 7.82 -12.09
CA SER A 95 7.78 8.99 -12.97
C SER A 95 6.58 9.15 -13.90
N GLU A 96 6.07 8.06 -14.50
CA GLU A 96 4.88 8.07 -15.37
C GLU A 96 3.63 8.52 -14.60
N LEU A 97 3.44 7.97 -13.39
CA LEU A 97 2.31 8.30 -12.53
C LEU A 97 2.39 9.74 -11.99
N GLN A 98 3.58 10.22 -11.61
CA GLN A 98 3.77 11.59 -11.11
C GLN A 98 3.67 12.66 -12.19
N GLY A 99 4.11 12.36 -13.42
CA GLY A 99 4.01 13.29 -14.55
C GLY A 99 2.62 13.42 -15.16
N SER A 100 1.66 12.59 -14.71
CA SER A 100 0.26 12.62 -15.17
C SER A 100 -0.67 13.48 -14.30
N GLN A 101 -0.11 14.35 -13.45
CA GLN A 101 -0.85 15.27 -12.56
C GLN A 101 -0.71 16.72 -13.03
#